data_AF-A0A8J3VJA7-F1
#
_entry.id   AF-A0A8J3VJA7-F1
#
_cell.length_a   1.000
_cell.length_b   1.000
_cell.length_c   1.000
_cell.angle_alpha   90.00
_cell.angle_beta   90.00
_cell.angle_gamma   90.00
#
_symmetry.space_group_name_H-M   'P 1'
#
loop_
_entity.id
_entity.type
_entity.pdbx_description
1 polymer ?
#
loop_
_entity_poly.entity_id
_entity_poly.type
_entity_poly.pdbx_seq_one_letter_code
_entity_poly.pdbx_strand_id
1 'polypeptide(L)'
;MTVALFDDFTDTVLGHHPDFTVGLANAAPTLAGADPVRLYCPPGYLDECPLRDGVVHRPTVGRSPGSVGVKLSYSRLVDPANLAAASRDAAAHGASVFINCYLDENYAAWPAAQTGLRYVHSLHRPGYFGLQVADHLGRLSLAELLTEITPDGLFVVHSAAGERLASEFIDASRLVRSAWPAASRSEVAAWFDAAAVPTDDDPYLLSIGSARSDKGTDLLMSALTEWHRLRIVGQQYQGMQAHLAGRHPHARVEWETGWISRQRLGQAIAGAAVIVFPYQPEFTDYGGASGALAQALTFGKPIIVSEVLADQVPDSPACRVVPTGSAAALRQAIDDALGDLPALHQAAGELRKYVEEHHTYEGHLERILDRCG
;
A
#
# COMPACT_ATOMS: atom_id res chain seq x y z
N MET A 1 -13.06 19.53 -9.90
CA MET A 1 -13.70 18.96 -8.69
C MET A 1 -12.86 19.34 -7.49
N THR A 2 -13.49 19.60 -6.35
CA THR A 2 -12.79 19.85 -5.08
C THR A 2 -12.89 18.59 -4.21
N VAL A 3 -11.78 18.20 -3.58
CA VAL A 3 -11.63 16.90 -2.89
C VAL A 3 -11.34 17.11 -1.41
N ALA A 4 -11.91 16.23 -0.60
CA ALA A 4 -11.56 16.01 0.80
C ALA A 4 -11.11 14.56 1.01
N LEU A 5 -10.12 14.33 1.88
CA LEU A 5 -9.59 13.01 2.20
C LEU A 5 -9.72 12.71 3.69
N PHE A 6 -10.11 11.49 4.04
CA PHE A 6 -10.38 11.08 5.40
C PHE A 6 -9.73 9.74 5.75
N ASP A 7 -9.07 9.73 6.89
CA ASP A 7 -8.60 8.54 7.60
C ASP A 7 -8.51 8.90 9.09
N ASP A 8 -9.19 8.17 9.98
CA ASP A 8 -9.14 8.43 11.42
C ASP A 8 -8.43 7.35 12.23
N PHE A 9 -7.61 6.54 11.55
CA PHE A 9 -6.86 5.47 12.20
C PHE A 9 -5.70 6.02 13.06
N THR A 10 -5.94 6.17 14.37
CA THR A 10 -4.99 6.82 15.30
C THR A 10 -3.90 5.90 15.88
N ASP A 11 -3.86 4.60 15.52
CA ASP A 11 -2.81 3.73 16.07
C ASP A 11 -1.45 4.11 15.45
N THR A 12 -0.41 4.08 16.27
CA THR A 12 0.99 4.34 15.96
C THR A 12 1.62 3.32 15.02
N VAL A 13 0.82 2.62 14.20
CA VAL A 13 1.33 2.06 12.96
C VAL A 13 1.53 3.24 12.01
N LEU A 14 2.52 4.08 12.35
CA LEU A 14 3.31 4.82 11.39
C LEU A 14 3.59 3.79 10.29
N GLY A 15 3.13 4.08 9.07
CA GLY A 15 2.84 3.03 8.10
C GLY A 15 2.27 3.56 6.79
N HIS A 16 1.78 2.61 5.99
CA HIS A 16 1.13 2.84 4.70
C HIS A 16 -0.07 3.79 4.75
N HIS A 17 -0.71 3.98 5.93
CA HIS A 17 -1.77 4.97 6.12
C HIS A 17 -1.28 6.41 5.92
N PRO A 18 -0.33 6.93 6.73
CA PRO A 18 0.29 8.24 6.48
C PRO A 18 0.75 8.42 5.04
N ASP A 19 1.51 7.47 4.48
CA ASP A 19 2.05 7.58 3.12
C ASP A 19 0.94 7.70 2.07
N PHE A 20 -0.10 6.84 2.16
CA PHE A 20 -1.22 6.85 1.22
C PHE A 20 -2.08 8.12 1.37
N THR A 21 -2.58 8.38 2.58
CA THR A 21 -3.54 9.46 2.82
C THR A 21 -2.89 10.83 2.64
N VAL A 22 -1.69 11.04 3.19
CA VAL A 22 -0.97 12.33 3.05
C VAL A 22 -0.41 12.49 1.63
N GLY A 23 0.07 11.41 1.01
CA GLY A 23 0.53 11.42 -0.38
C GLY A 23 -0.55 11.87 -1.35
N LEU A 24 -1.76 11.31 -1.23
CA LEU A 24 -2.92 11.74 -2.01
C LEU A 24 -3.31 13.18 -1.71
N ALA A 25 -3.34 13.59 -0.44
CA ALA A 25 -3.66 14.97 -0.06
C ALA A 25 -2.66 15.98 -0.67
N ASN A 26 -1.38 15.66 -0.68
CA ASN A 26 -0.32 16.49 -1.28
C ASN A 26 -0.36 16.53 -2.81
N ALA A 27 -0.90 15.49 -3.46
CA ALA A 27 -1.06 15.45 -4.91
C ALA A 27 -2.32 16.19 -5.40
N ALA A 28 -3.40 16.18 -4.62
CA ALA A 28 -4.69 16.73 -5.02
C ALA A 28 -4.67 18.23 -5.46
N PRO A 29 -3.92 19.15 -4.81
CA PRO A 29 -3.82 20.55 -5.27
C PRO A 29 -3.18 20.72 -6.65
N THR A 30 -2.43 19.71 -7.14
CA THR A 30 -1.84 19.75 -8.49
C THR A 30 -2.84 19.40 -9.59
N LEU A 31 -3.97 18.79 -9.22
CA LEU A 31 -5.02 18.33 -10.13
C LEU A 31 -6.26 19.22 -10.11
N ALA A 32 -6.56 19.83 -8.96
CA ALA A 32 -7.74 20.66 -8.76
C ALA A 32 -7.38 22.15 -8.83
N GLY A 33 -8.21 22.95 -9.49
CA GLY A 33 -8.04 24.41 -9.53
C GLY A 33 -8.22 25.04 -8.14
N ALA A 34 -7.24 25.85 -7.73
CA ALA A 34 -7.16 26.87 -6.67
C ALA A 34 -7.72 26.62 -5.25
N ASP A 35 -8.71 25.74 -5.03
CA ASP A 35 -9.31 25.55 -3.71
C ASP A 35 -8.43 24.64 -2.84
N PRO A 36 -8.19 25.01 -1.56
CA PRO A 36 -7.43 24.18 -0.65
C PRO A 36 -8.09 22.82 -0.41
N VAL A 37 -7.30 21.75 -0.49
CA VAL A 37 -7.71 20.38 -0.19
C VAL A 37 -7.80 20.20 1.31
N ARG A 38 -8.86 19.55 1.80
CA ARG A 38 -8.99 19.22 3.22
C ARG A 38 -8.55 17.80 3.50
N LEU A 39 -7.65 17.66 4.46
CA LEU A 39 -7.17 16.38 4.96
C LEU A 39 -7.63 16.19 6.41
N TYR A 40 -8.44 15.16 6.64
CA TYR A 40 -8.90 14.75 7.96
C TYR A 40 -8.11 13.53 8.41
N CYS A 41 -7.11 13.73 9.27
CA CYS A 41 -6.31 12.63 9.79
C CYS A 41 -5.72 12.89 11.19
N PRO A 42 -5.23 11.86 11.89
CA PRO A 42 -4.51 12.05 13.13
C PRO A 42 -3.26 12.94 12.92
N PRO A 43 -2.90 13.81 13.88
CA PRO A 43 -1.71 14.65 13.75
C PRO A 43 -0.41 13.89 13.49
N GLY A 44 -0.25 12.69 14.06
CA GLY A 44 0.96 11.87 13.92
C GLY A 44 1.24 11.40 12.49
N TYR A 45 0.28 11.52 11.56
CA TYR A 45 0.54 11.22 10.14
C TYR A 45 1.53 12.22 9.52
N LEU A 46 1.62 13.42 10.09
CA LEU A 46 2.41 14.52 9.56
C LEU A 46 3.85 14.52 10.05
N ASP A 47 4.21 13.63 10.98
CA ASP A 47 5.55 13.56 11.57
C ASP A 47 6.63 13.23 10.53
N GLU A 48 6.30 12.35 9.57
CA GLU A 48 7.21 11.89 8.51
C GLU A 48 6.80 12.38 7.10
N CYS A 49 5.55 12.84 6.95
CA CYS A 49 4.98 13.30 5.69
C CYS A 49 4.43 14.71 5.86
N PRO A 50 5.27 15.77 5.71
CA PRO A 50 4.79 17.14 5.85
C PRO A 50 3.81 17.51 4.73
N LEU A 51 2.86 18.39 5.06
CA LEU A 51 1.91 18.91 4.09
C LEU A 51 2.56 19.93 3.16
N ARG A 52 2.16 19.87 1.89
CA ARG A 52 2.51 20.86 0.87
C ARG A 52 1.49 22.01 0.86
N ASP A 53 1.88 23.10 0.20
CA ASP A 53 0.98 24.24 -0.02
C ASP A 53 -0.32 23.78 -0.70
N GLY A 54 -1.45 24.37 -0.27
CA GLY A 54 -2.77 24.02 -0.77
C GLY A 54 -3.47 22.88 -0.02
N VAL A 55 -2.87 22.32 1.04
CA VAL A 55 -3.53 21.33 1.92
C VAL A 55 -3.81 21.93 3.29
N VAL A 56 -5.06 21.80 3.76
CA VAL A 56 -5.51 22.22 5.09
C VAL A 56 -5.78 20.98 5.95
N HIS A 57 -4.96 20.77 6.96
CA HIS A 57 -5.16 19.71 7.96
C HIS A 57 -6.33 20.03 8.89
N ARG A 58 -7.17 19.03 9.14
CA ARG A 58 -8.20 19.00 10.15
C ARG A 58 -7.98 17.77 11.03
N PRO A 59 -7.46 17.94 12.27
CA PRO A 59 -7.11 16.79 13.08
C PRO A 59 -8.37 16.01 13.47
N THR A 60 -8.32 14.68 13.29
CA THR A 60 -9.28 13.78 13.92
C THR A 60 -8.88 13.59 15.38
N VAL A 61 -9.88 13.43 16.25
CA VAL A 61 -9.69 13.28 17.70
C VAL A 61 -10.25 11.95 18.18
N GLY A 62 -9.83 11.50 19.37
CA GLY A 62 -10.28 10.23 19.94
C GLY A 62 -9.19 9.17 19.97
N ARG A 63 -9.50 8.03 20.61
CA ARG A 63 -8.60 6.88 20.68
C ARG A 63 -9.06 5.84 19.67
N SER A 64 -8.25 5.57 18.64
CA SER A 64 -8.24 4.26 18.02
C SER A 64 -7.49 3.30 18.97
N PRO A 65 -7.98 2.07 19.20
CA PRO A 65 -7.28 1.09 20.02
C PRO A 65 -5.95 0.78 19.38
N GLY A 66 -4.89 1.00 20.15
CA GLY A 66 -3.58 0.52 19.74
C GLY A 66 -3.60 -1.00 19.52
N SER A 67 -2.82 -1.46 18.54
CA SER A 67 -2.56 -2.86 18.17
C SER A 67 -1.88 -3.71 19.25
N VAL A 68 -1.95 -3.32 20.54
CA VAL A 68 -1.35 -4.04 21.67
C VAL A 68 -1.96 -5.42 21.92
N GLY A 69 -3.02 -5.82 21.19
CA GLY A 69 -3.49 -7.20 21.18
C GLY A 69 -4.39 -7.50 19.99
N VAL A 70 -3.88 -8.31 19.05
CA VAL A 70 -4.61 -8.99 17.98
C VAL A 70 -5.17 -8.07 16.88
N LYS A 71 -4.64 -8.22 15.65
CA LYS A 71 -5.04 -7.56 14.39
C LYS A 71 -6.50 -7.83 13.93
N LEU A 72 -7.41 -8.26 14.80
CA LEU A 72 -8.68 -8.87 14.36
C LEU A 72 -9.96 -8.11 14.75
N SER A 73 -9.88 -6.95 15.41
CA SER A 73 -11.09 -6.16 15.74
C SER A 73 -10.95 -4.66 15.44
N TYR A 74 -10.50 -4.33 14.22
CA TYR A 74 -10.31 -2.94 13.75
C TYR A 74 -11.58 -2.08 13.83
N SER A 75 -12.77 -2.68 13.75
CA SER A 75 -14.03 -1.94 13.58
C SER A 75 -14.71 -1.42 14.85
N ARG A 76 -14.29 -1.81 16.07
CA ARG A 76 -15.13 -1.57 17.27
C ARG A 76 -14.94 -0.23 17.98
N LEU A 77 -13.97 0.56 17.56
CA LEU A 77 -13.55 1.74 18.34
C LEU A 77 -13.21 2.95 17.47
N VAL A 78 -13.70 2.96 16.22
CA VAL A 78 -13.73 4.17 15.40
C VAL A 78 -14.81 5.10 15.95
N ASP A 79 -14.52 6.38 16.09
CA ASP A 79 -15.49 7.37 16.58
C ASP A 79 -16.36 7.85 15.39
N PRO A 80 -17.65 7.47 15.30
CA PRO A 80 -18.51 7.89 14.19
C PRO A 80 -18.66 9.42 14.11
N ALA A 81 -18.40 10.14 15.21
CA ALA A 81 -18.43 11.59 15.22
C ALA A 81 -17.34 12.21 14.32
N ASN A 82 -16.18 11.56 14.18
CA ASN A 82 -15.11 12.03 13.31
C ASN A 82 -15.55 12.07 11.84
N LEU A 83 -16.06 10.95 11.31
CA LEU A 83 -16.53 10.87 9.94
C LEU A 83 -17.67 11.86 9.67
N ALA A 84 -18.64 11.95 10.59
CA ALA A 84 -19.78 12.84 10.44
C ALA A 84 -19.36 14.32 10.48
N ALA A 85 -18.43 14.69 11.36
CA ALA A 85 -17.89 16.05 11.43
C ALA A 85 -17.04 16.40 10.20
N ALA A 86 -16.17 15.48 9.77
CA ALA A 86 -15.35 15.64 8.57
C ALA A 86 -16.19 15.83 7.31
N SER A 87 -17.23 15.01 7.12
CA SER A 87 -18.14 15.13 5.98
C SER A 87 -18.86 16.49 5.96
N ARG A 88 -19.40 16.94 7.09
CA ARG A 88 -20.07 18.26 7.16
C ARG A 88 -19.11 19.41 6.91
N ASP A 89 -17.92 19.36 7.50
CA ASP A 89 -16.89 20.38 7.31
C ASP A 89 -16.42 20.40 5.84
N ALA A 90 -16.24 19.26 5.19
CA ALA A 90 -15.85 19.17 3.79
C ALA A 90 -16.89 19.82 2.87
N ALA A 91 -18.17 19.47 3.06
CA ALA A 91 -19.27 20.05 2.29
C ALA A 91 -19.41 21.57 2.53
N ALA A 92 -19.29 22.03 3.77
CA ALA A 92 -19.32 23.45 4.12
C ALA A 92 -18.19 24.26 3.47
N HIS A 93 -17.12 23.60 3.01
CA HIS A 93 -15.99 24.20 2.33
C HIS A 93 -15.87 23.79 0.86
N GLY A 94 -17.00 23.43 0.24
CA GLY A 94 -17.10 23.29 -1.20
C GLY A 94 -16.49 22.02 -1.78
N ALA A 95 -16.13 21.03 -0.95
CA ALA A 95 -15.76 19.72 -1.48
C ALA A 95 -16.93 19.13 -2.28
N SER A 96 -16.64 18.57 -3.45
CA SER A 96 -17.59 17.82 -4.27
C SER A 96 -17.40 16.31 -4.12
N VAL A 97 -16.19 15.88 -3.76
CA VAL A 97 -15.81 14.47 -3.59
C VAL A 97 -15.16 14.29 -2.22
N PHE A 98 -15.57 13.24 -1.50
CA PHE A 98 -15.04 12.85 -0.20
C PHE A 98 -14.48 11.43 -0.27
N ILE A 99 -13.16 11.32 -0.16
CA ILE A 99 -12.44 10.05 -0.28
C ILE A 99 -12.18 9.51 1.12
N ASN A 100 -12.84 8.42 1.47
CA ASN A 100 -12.51 7.60 2.63
C ASN A 100 -11.40 6.62 2.25
N CYS A 101 -10.21 6.83 2.82
CA CYS A 101 -9.02 6.08 2.43
C CYS A 101 -8.98 4.64 2.97
N TYR A 102 -9.81 4.25 3.95
CA TYR A 102 -9.74 2.95 4.62
C TYR A 102 -11.12 2.45 5.08
N LEU A 103 -12.06 2.25 4.14
CA LEU A 103 -13.42 1.81 4.50
C LEU A 103 -13.41 0.43 5.16
N ASP A 104 -12.54 -0.47 4.73
CA ASP A 104 -12.39 -1.81 5.30
C ASP A 104 -11.94 -1.80 6.77
N GLU A 105 -11.43 -0.68 7.28
CA GLU A 105 -11.05 -0.52 8.68
C GLU A 105 -12.01 0.36 9.48
N ASN A 106 -12.73 1.28 8.82
CA ASN A 106 -13.61 2.26 9.49
C ASN A 106 -15.11 2.19 9.12
N TYR A 107 -15.57 1.11 8.48
CA TYR A 107 -16.97 0.94 8.08
C TYR A 107 -17.98 1.10 9.23
N ALA A 108 -17.59 0.83 10.48
CA ALA A 108 -18.47 0.99 11.64
C ALA A 108 -18.82 2.46 11.95
N ALA A 109 -18.08 3.43 11.42
CA ALA A 109 -18.40 4.85 11.54
C ALA A 109 -19.59 5.28 10.65
N TRP A 110 -20.07 4.40 9.77
CA TRP A 110 -21.10 4.70 8.78
C TRP A 110 -22.52 4.35 9.30
N PRO A 111 -23.58 5.04 8.80
CA PRO A 111 -23.59 5.98 7.66
C PRO A 111 -23.03 7.37 7.97
N ALA A 112 -22.42 8.02 6.97
CA ALA A 112 -22.02 9.42 7.07
C ALA A 112 -23.25 10.36 7.06
N ALA A 113 -23.02 11.62 7.45
CA ALA A 113 -24.05 12.66 7.37
C ALA A 113 -24.46 12.93 5.92
N GLN A 114 -25.76 13.08 5.65
CA GLN A 114 -26.26 13.50 4.34
C GLN A 114 -25.78 14.93 4.02
N THR A 115 -24.79 15.03 3.15
CA THR A 115 -24.08 16.28 2.85
C THR A 115 -24.10 16.66 1.38
N GLY A 116 -24.64 15.80 0.50
CA GLY A 116 -24.59 15.97 -0.95
C GLY A 116 -23.21 15.70 -1.57
N LEU A 117 -22.25 15.22 -0.77
CA LEU A 117 -20.93 14.80 -1.24
C LEU A 117 -21.04 13.50 -2.06
N ARG A 118 -20.21 13.39 -3.10
CA ARG A 118 -19.93 12.09 -3.71
C ARG A 118 -18.87 11.37 -2.90
N TYR A 119 -19.17 10.16 -2.46
CA TYR A 119 -18.26 9.37 -1.65
C TYR A 119 -17.46 8.37 -2.48
N VAL A 120 -16.16 8.29 -2.17
CA VAL A 120 -15.24 7.29 -2.70
C VAL A 120 -14.66 6.51 -1.53
N HIS A 121 -14.56 5.19 -1.65
CA HIS A 121 -14.11 4.30 -0.59
C HIS A 121 -13.00 3.39 -1.08
N SER A 122 -11.82 3.49 -0.49
CA SER A 122 -10.78 2.49 -0.74
C SER A 122 -11.02 1.25 0.11
N LEU A 123 -10.93 0.08 -0.54
CA LEU A 123 -10.96 -1.24 0.06
C LEU A 123 -9.62 -1.93 -0.23
N HIS A 124 -8.76 -2.00 0.78
CA HIS A 124 -7.41 -2.55 0.65
C HIS A 124 -7.41 -4.07 0.71
N ARG A 125 -8.37 -4.66 1.43
CA ARG A 125 -8.54 -6.11 1.56
C ARG A 125 -10.02 -6.51 1.54
N PRO A 126 -10.68 -6.47 0.36
CA PRO A 126 -12.12 -6.74 0.26
C PRO A 126 -12.52 -8.12 0.78
N GLY A 127 -11.67 -9.15 0.64
CA GLY A 127 -11.99 -10.47 1.19
C GLY A 127 -12.00 -10.49 2.72
N TYR A 128 -11.10 -9.74 3.36
CA TYR A 128 -11.07 -9.62 4.81
C TYR A 128 -12.25 -8.80 5.34
N PHE A 129 -12.58 -7.73 4.63
CA PHE A 129 -13.78 -6.92 4.88
C PHE A 129 -15.06 -7.78 4.83
N GLY A 130 -15.19 -8.64 3.81
CA GLY A 130 -16.25 -9.65 3.70
C GLY A 130 -16.42 -10.50 4.96
N LEU A 131 -15.33 -11.11 5.41
CA LEU A 131 -15.34 -11.97 6.60
C LEU A 131 -15.67 -11.20 7.87
N GLN A 132 -15.05 -10.03 8.07
CA GLN A 132 -15.30 -9.22 9.26
C GLN A 132 -16.74 -8.77 9.34
N VAL A 133 -17.34 -8.34 8.24
CA VAL A 133 -18.73 -7.90 8.22
C VAL A 133 -19.68 -9.06 8.49
N ALA A 134 -19.43 -10.23 7.88
CA ALA A 134 -20.23 -11.43 8.11
C ALA A 134 -20.25 -11.84 9.60
N ASP A 135 -19.11 -11.74 10.29
CA ASP A 135 -19.01 -12.03 11.72
C ASP A 135 -19.79 -11.04 12.60
N HIS A 136 -20.02 -9.81 12.12
CA HIS A 136 -20.61 -8.72 12.91
C HIS A 136 -22.11 -8.47 12.63
N LEU A 137 -22.57 -8.61 11.38
CA LEU A 137 -23.92 -8.18 11.00
C LEU A 137 -25.02 -9.23 11.15
N GLY A 138 -24.67 -10.47 11.49
CA GLY A 138 -25.64 -11.55 11.65
C GLY A 138 -26.36 -11.88 10.34
N ARG A 139 -27.55 -11.30 10.10
CA ARG A 139 -28.44 -11.65 8.97
C ARG A 139 -28.30 -10.78 7.72
N LEU A 140 -27.72 -9.59 7.81
CA LEU A 140 -27.53 -8.73 6.64
C LEU A 140 -26.37 -9.25 5.80
N SER A 141 -26.57 -9.32 4.49
CA SER A 141 -25.47 -9.50 3.54
C SER A 141 -24.62 -8.23 3.47
N LEU A 142 -23.34 -8.40 3.11
CA LEU A 142 -22.45 -7.25 2.91
C LEU A 142 -22.97 -6.29 1.82
N ALA A 143 -23.59 -6.81 0.76
CA ALA A 143 -24.19 -5.99 -0.29
C ALA A 143 -25.34 -5.12 0.24
N GLU A 144 -26.19 -5.66 1.12
CA GLU A 144 -27.26 -4.89 1.78
C GLU A 144 -26.68 -3.79 2.67
N LEU A 145 -25.66 -4.10 3.48
CA LEU A 145 -24.98 -3.10 4.30
C LEU A 145 -24.46 -1.96 3.43
N LEU A 146 -23.65 -2.26 2.41
CA LEU A 146 -23.04 -1.24 1.55
C LEU A 146 -24.07 -0.40 0.80
N THR A 147 -25.19 -1.01 0.41
CA THR A 147 -26.33 -0.29 -0.18
C THR A 147 -26.97 0.67 0.82
N GLU A 148 -27.10 0.26 2.09
CA GLU A 148 -27.64 1.10 3.16
C GLU A 148 -26.71 2.27 3.52
N ILE A 149 -25.42 1.99 3.74
CA ILE A 149 -24.49 2.99 4.25
C ILE A 149 -23.92 3.92 3.18
N THR A 150 -23.84 3.44 1.94
CA THR A 150 -23.17 4.12 0.83
C THR A 150 -23.88 3.86 -0.50
N PRO A 151 -25.16 4.21 -0.70
CA PRO A 151 -25.93 3.79 -1.88
C PRO A 151 -25.29 4.21 -3.22
N ASP A 152 -24.67 5.39 -3.27
CA ASP A 152 -24.05 5.96 -4.47
C ASP A 152 -22.51 6.01 -4.40
N GLY A 153 -21.91 5.30 -3.43
CA GLY A 153 -20.46 5.30 -3.22
C GLY A 153 -19.70 4.60 -4.34
N LEU A 154 -18.58 5.18 -4.77
CA LEU A 154 -17.58 4.54 -5.63
C LEU A 154 -16.59 3.76 -4.77
N PHE A 155 -16.20 2.56 -5.17
CA PHE A 155 -15.22 1.74 -4.46
C PHE A 155 -13.94 1.57 -5.25
N VAL A 156 -12.81 1.73 -4.58
CA VAL A 156 -11.47 1.60 -5.14
C VAL A 156 -10.80 0.37 -4.56
N VAL A 157 -10.24 -0.47 -5.43
CA VAL A 157 -9.44 -1.65 -5.06
C VAL A 157 -8.10 -1.61 -5.78
N HIS A 158 -7.08 -2.23 -5.20
CA HIS A 158 -5.69 -2.04 -5.62
C HIS A 158 -5.05 -3.23 -6.36
N SER A 159 -5.78 -4.33 -6.56
CA SER A 159 -5.29 -5.53 -7.25
C SER A 159 -6.41 -6.19 -8.06
N ALA A 160 -6.08 -7.07 -9.00
CA ALA A 160 -7.09 -7.86 -9.71
C ALA A 160 -7.78 -8.87 -8.77
N ALA A 161 -7.04 -9.41 -7.78
CA ALA A 161 -7.62 -10.23 -6.73
C ALA A 161 -8.65 -9.46 -5.90
N GLY A 162 -8.34 -8.21 -5.54
CA GLY A 162 -9.25 -7.31 -4.85
C GLY A 162 -10.50 -7.00 -5.66
N GLU A 163 -10.35 -6.73 -6.96
CA GLU A 163 -11.48 -6.50 -7.87
C GLU A 163 -12.41 -7.72 -7.96
N ARG A 164 -11.86 -8.93 -8.13
CA ARG A 164 -12.68 -10.15 -8.15
C ARG A 164 -13.48 -10.32 -6.86
N LEU A 165 -12.81 -10.22 -5.70
CA LEU A 165 -13.46 -10.41 -4.40
C LEU A 165 -14.50 -9.32 -4.12
N ALA A 166 -14.20 -8.05 -4.43
CA ALA A 166 -15.13 -6.96 -4.26
C ALA A 166 -16.38 -7.11 -5.15
N SER A 167 -16.23 -7.65 -6.36
CA SER A 167 -17.35 -7.85 -7.31
C SER A 167 -18.42 -8.82 -6.81
N GLU A 168 -18.13 -9.61 -5.77
CA GLU A 168 -19.12 -10.49 -5.14
C GLU A 168 -20.20 -9.72 -4.37
N PHE A 169 -19.92 -8.47 -3.96
CA PHE A 169 -20.82 -7.66 -3.13
C PHE A 169 -20.89 -6.18 -3.52
N ILE A 170 -20.14 -5.74 -4.53
CA ILE A 170 -20.17 -4.38 -5.11
C ILE A 170 -20.53 -4.48 -6.59
N ASP A 171 -21.49 -3.65 -7.02
CA ASP A 171 -21.85 -3.53 -8.44
C ASP A 171 -20.66 -3.05 -9.28
N ALA A 172 -20.41 -3.69 -10.42
CA ALA A 172 -19.27 -3.41 -11.29
C ALA A 172 -19.22 -1.95 -11.79
N SER A 173 -20.36 -1.27 -11.93
CA SER A 173 -20.40 0.16 -12.31
C SER A 173 -19.82 1.07 -11.22
N ARG A 174 -19.83 0.61 -9.97
CA ARG A 174 -19.36 1.31 -8.77
C ARG A 174 -17.97 0.88 -8.34
N LEU A 175 -17.34 -0.05 -9.04
CA LEU A 175 -16.01 -0.57 -8.73
C LEU A 175 -14.96 0.02 -9.67
N VAL A 176 -13.83 0.45 -9.12
CA VAL A 176 -12.68 0.98 -9.85
C VAL A 176 -11.42 0.28 -9.37
N ARG A 177 -10.71 -0.37 -10.28
CA ARG A 177 -9.37 -0.86 -10.02
C ARG A 177 -8.34 0.22 -10.30
N SER A 178 -7.61 0.62 -9.25
CA SER A 178 -6.51 1.58 -9.33
C SER A 178 -5.35 1.07 -8.49
N ALA A 179 -4.19 0.86 -9.11
CA ALA A 179 -3.03 0.31 -8.41
C ALA A 179 -2.62 1.18 -7.22
N TRP A 180 -1.95 0.57 -6.25
CA TRP A 180 -1.50 1.24 -5.04
C TRP A 180 -0.53 2.38 -5.38
N PRO A 181 -0.83 3.66 -5.06
CA PRO A 181 0.08 4.76 -5.27
C PRO A 181 1.13 4.84 -4.15
N ALA A 182 2.37 5.12 -4.52
CA ALA A 182 3.48 5.13 -3.57
C ALA A 182 4.33 6.41 -3.61
N ALA A 183 4.21 7.24 -4.65
CA ALA A 183 5.03 8.44 -4.82
C ALA A 183 4.31 9.51 -5.64
N SER A 184 4.77 10.76 -5.56
CA SER A 184 4.37 11.79 -6.52
C SER A 184 5.12 11.64 -7.84
N ARG A 185 4.56 12.16 -8.95
CA ARG A 185 5.25 12.16 -10.26
C ARG A 185 6.66 12.74 -10.20
N SER A 186 6.85 13.81 -9.42
CA SER A 186 8.16 14.44 -9.27
C SER A 186 9.16 13.58 -8.48
N GLU A 187 8.69 12.83 -7.47
CA GLU A 187 9.53 11.86 -6.75
C GLU A 187 9.93 10.70 -7.66
N VAL A 188 8.98 10.14 -8.42
CA VAL A 188 9.27 9.08 -9.41
C VAL A 188 10.33 9.55 -10.41
N ALA A 189 10.14 10.74 -11.00
CA ALA A 189 11.12 11.32 -11.91
C ALA A 189 12.51 11.40 -11.27
N ALA A 190 12.61 11.97 -10.07
CA ALA A 190 13.88 12.13 -9.36
C ALA A 190 14.54 10.80 -9.02
N TRP A 191 13.79 9.78 -8.62
CA TRP A 191 14.34 8.46 -8.27
C TRP A 191 14.80 7.69 -9.49
N PHE A 192 14.07 7.75 -10.61
CA PHE A 192 14.50 7.16 -11.87
C PHE A 192 15.75 7.85 -12.42
N ASP A 193 15.83 9.19 -12.32
CA ASP A 193 17.02 9.94 -12.76
C ASP A 193 18.25 9.63 -11.87
N ALA A 194 18.04 9.31 -10.59
CA ALA A 194 19.08 8.90 -9.65
C ALA A 194 19.34 7.38 -9.62
N ALA A 195 18.56 6.58 -10.37
CA ALA A 195 18.69 5.13 -10.36
C ALA A 195 20.03 4.72 -10.97
N ALA A 196 20.86 4.08 -10.15
CA ALA A 196 22.16 3.55 -10.56
C ALA A 196 22.22 2.05 -10.32
N VAL A 197 22.99 1.38 -11.18
CA VAL A 197 23.49 0.03 -10.93
C VAL A 197 24.41 0.11 -9.71
N PRO A 198 24.17 -0.66 -8.63
CA PRO A 198 25.11 -0.72 -7.52
C PRO A 198 26.50 -1.14 -8.01
N THR A 199 27.52 -0.38 -7.63
CA THR A 199 28.93 -0.66 -7.97
C THR A 199 29.67 -1.38 -6.85
N ASP A 200 28.97 -1.75 -5.78
CA ASP A 200 29.57 -2.46 -4.64
C ASP A 200 30.03 -3.85 -5.06
N ASP A 201 31.20 -4.26 -4.58
CA ASP A 201 31.75 -5.61 -4.80
C ASP A 201 30.90 -6.72 -4.11
N ASP A 202 29.99 -6.34 -3.20
CA ASP A 202 29.09 -7.25 -2.46
C ASP A 202 27.63 -6.72 -2.51
N PRO A 203 26.95 -6.81 -3.68
CA PRO A 203 25.59 -6.31 -3.87
C PRO A 203 24.61 -7.07 -2.96
N TYR A 204 23.60 -6.36 -2.44
CA TYR A 204 22.60 -6.97 -1.57
C TYR A 204 21.21 -7.06 -2.20
N LEU A 205 20.50 -8.12 -1.80
CA LEU A 205 19.07 -8.31 -1.99
C LEU A 205 18.30 -7.56 -0.91
N LEU A 206 17.17 -6.97 -1.25
CA LEU A 206 16.29 -6.30 -0.29
C LEU A 206 14.94 -7.01 -0.18
N SER A 207 14.48 -7.22 1.05
CA SER A 207 13.10 -7.62 1.37
C SER A 207 12.47 -6.58 2.30
N ILE A 208 11.27 -6.11 1.97
CA ILE A 208 10.59 -5.01 2.67
C ILE A 208 9.35 -5.52 3.42
N GLY A 209 9.32 -5.27 4.72
CA GLY A 209 8.20 -5.50 5.62
C GLY A 209 8.48 -6.54 6.71
N SER A 210 7.44 -6.84 7.48
CA SER A 210 7.47 -7.85 8.53
C SER A 210 7.64 -9.27 7.98
N ALA A 211 8.42 -10.11 8.64
CA ALA A 211 8.62 -11.52 8.30
C ALA A 211 7.41 -12.38 8.70
N ARG A 212 6.26 -12.08 8.07
CA ARG A 212 5.04 -12.88 8.17
C ARG A 212 5.11 -14.08 7.25
N SER A 213 4.36 -15.13 7.57
CA SER A 213 4.25 -16.33 6.75
C SER A 213 3.79 -16.00 5.32
N ASP A 214 2.77 -15.15 5.18
CA ASP A 214 2.22 -14.72 3.88
C ASP A 214 3.21 -13.92 3.02
N LYS A 215 4.29 -13.36 3.60
CA LYS A 215 5.34 -12.66 2.87
C LYS A 215 6.50 -13.55 2.42
N GLY A 216 6.51 -14.81 2.87
CA GLY A 216 7.49 -15.83 2.45
C GLY A 216 8.95 -15.55 2.82
N THR A 217 9.22 -14.83 3.90
CA THR A 217 10.60 -14.57 4.35
C THR A 217 11.37 -15.87 4.66
N ASP A 218 10.70 -16.88 5.23
CA ASP A 218 11.30 -18.20 5.47
C ASP A 218 11.70 -18.90 4.16
N LEU A 219 10.85 -18.79 3.12
CA LEU A 219 11.14 -19.29 1.77
C LEU A 219 12.33 -18.56 1.14
N LEU A 220 12.36 -17.24 1.26
CA LEU A 220 13.49 -16.42 0.78
C LEU A 220 14.79 -16.89 1.40
N MET A 221 14.84 -16.99 2.72
CA MET A 221 16.05 -17.39 3.44
C MET A 221 16.49 -18.82 3.08
N SER A 222 15.53 -19.72 2.84
CA SER A 222 15.82 -21.09 2.36
C SER A 222 16.42 -21.13 0.95
N ALA A 223 16.16 -20.12 0.13
CA ALA A 223 16.68 -20.03 -1.25
C ALA A 223 18.09 -19.44 -1.31
N LEU A 224 18.58 -18.82 -0.22
CA LEU A 224 19.88 -18.16 -0.19
C LEU A 224 21.04 -19.17 -0.06
N THR A 225 22.23 -18.67 -0.35
CA THR A 225 23.50 -19.36 -0.11
C THR A 225 24.39 -18.44 0.73
N GLU A 226 25.53 -18.93 1.21
CA GLU A 226 26.48 -18.13 2.00
C GLU A 226 27.07 -16.92 1.27
N TRP A 227 26.95 -16.87 -0.06
CA TRP A 227 27.44 -15.75 -0.88
C TRP A 227 26.41 -14.64 -1.01
N HIS A 228 25.12 -14.94 -0.82
CA HIS A 228 24.05 -13.95 -0.92
C HIS A 228 23.99 -13.07 0.32
N ARG A 229 24.03 -11.77 0.12
CA ARG A 229 23.73 -10.78 1.17
C ARG A 229 22.28 -10.34 1.07
N LEU A 230 21.51 -10.57 2.14
CA LEU A 230 20.12 -10.13 2.25
C LEU A 230 20.00 -9.04 3.30
N ARG A 231 19.25 -7.98 2.99
CA ARG A 231 18.79 -7.00 3.96
C ARG A 231 17.28 -7.05 4.10
N ILE A 232 16.79 -7.16 5.33
CA ILE A 232 15.36 -7.16 5.65
C ILE A 232 15.05 -5.88 6.43
N VAL A 233 14.12 -5.09 5.91
CA VAL A 233 13.76 -3.77 6.46
C VAL A 233 12.29 -3.77 6.87
N GLY A 234 12.00 -3.43 8.14
CA GLY A 234 10.65 -3.22 8.65
C GLY A 234 10.39 -3.86 10.02
N GLN A 235 9.22 -3.56 10.59
CA GLN A 235 8.84 -4.00 11.93
C GLN A 235 8.77 -5.53 12.01
N GLN A 236 9.55 -6.14 12.91
CA GLN A 236 9.54 -7.59 13.14
C GLN A 236 8.79 -7.93 14.43
N TYR A 237 8.21 -9.14 14.47
CA TYR A 237 7.67 -9.70 15.70
C TYR A 237 8.81 -10.12 16.64
N GLN A 238 8.57 -10.01 17.94
CA GLN A 238 9.54 -10.42 18.95
C GLN A 238 9.95 -11.88 18.74
N GLY A 239 11.26 -12.13 18.74
CA GLY A 239 11.84 -13.48 18.56
C GLY A 239 11.88 -13.99 17.12
N MET A 240 11.16 -13.38 16.18
CA MET A 240 11.11 -13.83 14.78
C MET A 240 12.50 -13.87 14.12
N GLN A 241 13.31 -12.85 14.40
CA GLN A 241 14.65 -12.72 13.86
C GLN A 241 15.58 -13.87 14.29
N ALA A 242 15.60 -14.17 15.58
CA ALA A 242 16.38 -15.27 16.14
C ALA A 242 15.86 -16.63 15.65
N HIS A 243 14.54 -16.78 15.52
CA HIS A 243 13.91 -17.99 14.99
C HIS A 243 14.36 -18.28 13.55
N LEU A 244 14.27 -17.29 12.66
CA LEU A 244 14.65 -17.44 11.26
C LEU A 244 16.17 -17.63 11.09
N ALA A 245 16.99 -16.89 11.83
CA ALA A 245 18.45 -17.08 11.83
C ALA A 245 18.86 -18.48 12.29
N GLY A 246 18.17 -19.06 13.29
CA GLY A 246 18.41 -20.42 13.75
C GLY A 246 18.00 -21.50 12.73
N ARG A 247 16.95 -21.26 11.94
CA ARG A 247 16.53 -22.16 10.84
C ARG A 247 17.45 -22.10 9.64
N HIS A 248 18.02 -20.92 9.35
CA HIS A 248 18.85 -20.68 8.17
C HIS A 248 20.23 -20.13 8.55
N PRO A 249 21.07 -20.91 9.24
CA PRO A 249 22.38 -20.44 9.71
C PRO A 249 23.37 -20.11 8.58
N HIS A 250 23.06 -20.51 7.35
CA HIS A 250 23.86 -20.24 6.14
C HIS A 250 23.57 -18.87 5.51
N ALA A 251 22.45 -18.23 5.84
CA ALA A 251 22.03 -16.98 5.22
C ALA A 251 22.71 -15.77 5.87
N ARG A 252 23.37 -14.92 5.07
CA ARG A 252 23.92 -13.62 5.53
C ARG A 252 22.82 -12.56 5.52
N VAL A 253 22.17 -12.37 6.66
CA VAL A 253 21.02 -11.45 6.78
C VAL A 253 21.32 -10.27 7.69
N GLU A 254 21.24 -9.07 7.12
CA GLU A 254 21.18 -7.80 7.86
C GLU A 254 19.73 -7.43 8.13
N TRP A 255 19.43 -7.07 9.37
CA TRP A 255 18.08 -6.72 9.78
C TRP A 255 18.04 -5.29 10.25
N GLU A 256 17.14 -4.52 9.65
CA GLU A 256 16.77 -3.20 10.11
C GLU A 256 15.33 -3.26 10.62
N THR A 257 15.22 -3.49 11.92
CA THR A 257 13.93 -3.75 12.58
C THR A 257 13.39 -2.48 13.23
N GLY A 258 12.06 -2.37 13.25
CA GLY A 258 11.39 -1.20 13.79
C GLY A 258 10.56 -0.47 12.72
N TRP A 259 10.03 0.68 13.12
CA TRP A 259 9.51 1.65 12.16
C TRP A 259 10.67 2.26 11.37
N ILE A 260 10.52 2.33 10.05
CA ILE A 260 11.55 2.80 9.14
C ILE A 260 11.01 4.05 8.46
N SER A 261 11.70 5.18 8.64
CA SER A 261 11.30 6.43 7.99
C SER A 261 11.32 6.29 6.47
N ARG A 262 10.50 7.07 5.78
CA ARG A 262 10.42 7.10 4.31
C ARG A 262 11.79 7.36 3.67
N GLN A 263 12.55 8.30 4.25
CA GLN A 263 13.92 8.59 3.79
C GLN A 263 14.82 7.37 3.91
N ARG A 264 14.80 6.67 5.04
CA ARG A 264 15.65 5.51 5.28
C ARG A 264 15.26 4.32 4.42
N LEU A 265 13.96 4.11 4.22
CA LEU A 265 13.45 3.10 3.30
C LEU A 265 13.88 3.40 1.86
N GLY A 266 13.79 4.66 1.43
CA GLY A 266 14.28 5.09 0.11
C GLY A 266 15.77 4.84 -0.08
N GLN A 267 16.61 5.06 0.94
CA GLN A 267 18.04 4.70 0.90
C GLN A 267 18.26 3.19 0.76
N ALA A 268 17.47 2.37 1.47
CA ALA A 268 17.55 0.92 1.36
C ALA A 268 17.15 0.43 -0.04
N ILE A 269 16.08 0.99 -0.61
CA ILE A 269 15.63 0.66 -1.97
C ILE A 269 16.67 1.10 -3.00
N ALA A 270 17.15 2.35 -2.92
CA ALA A 270 18.12 2.91 -3.86
C ALA A 270 19.46 2.15 -3.86
N GLY A 271 19.89 1.62 -2.71
CA GLY A 271 21.12 0.84 -2.62
C GLY A 271 20.97 -0.64 -3.00
N ALA A 272 19.75 -1.17 -3.11
CA ALA A 272 19.54 -2.58 -3.42
C ALA A 272 19.93 -2.92 -4.87
N ALA A 273 20.48 -4.11 -5.05
CA ALA A 273 20.75 -4.67 -6.38
C ALA A 273 19.50 -5.28 -7.00
N VAL A 274 18.75 -6.05 -6.20
CA VAL A 274 17.48 -6.66 -6.57
C VAL A 274 16.56 -6.64 -5.33
N ILE A 275 15.27 -6.41 -5.53
CA ILE A 275 14.27 -6.41 -4.47
C ILE A 275 13.39 -7.65 -4.62
N VAL A 276 13.14 -8.38 -3.55
CA VAL A 276 12.49 -9.69 -3.59
C VAL A 276 11.20 -9.71 -2.76
N PHE A 277 10.10 -10.13 -3.39
CA PHE A 277 8.78 -10.29 -2.77
C PHE A 277 8.25 -11.72 -2.98
N PRO A 278 8.72 -12.69 -2.19
CA PRO A 278 8.39 -14.10 -2.37
C PRO A 278 7.08 -14.46 -1.65
N TYR A 279 6.03 -13.69 -1.93
CA TYR A 279 4.77 -13.78 -1.20
C TYR A 279 4.09 -15.13 -1.45
N GLN A 280 3.34 -15.58 -0.46
CA GLN A 280 2.61 -16.86 -0.48
C GLN A 280 1.14 -16.63 -0.86
N PRO A 281 0.38 -17.66 -1.25
CA PRO A 281 -1.00 -17.52 -1.72
C PRO A 281 -1.91 -16.81 -0.72
N GLU A 282 -1.66 -17.01 0.58
CA GLU A 282 -2.42 -16.40 1.67
C GLU A 282 -2.41 -14.86 1.64
N PHE A 283 -1.43 -14.25 0.97
CA PHE A 283 -1.40 -12.80 0.79
C PHE A 283 -2.57 -12.31 -0.08
N THR A 284 -2.85 -13.04 -1.16
CA THR A 284 -3.88 -12.66 -2.14
C THR A 284 -5.28 -13.17 -1.81
N ASP A 285 -5.41 -14.11 -0.87
CA ASP A 285 -6.70 -14.66 -0.43
C ASP A 285 -7.69 -13.57 0.02
N TYR A 286 -7.17 -12.43 0.48
CA TYR A 286 -7.98 -11.29 0.92
C TYR A 286 -8.00 -10.10 -0.05
N GLY A 287 -7.42 -10.25 -1.25
CA GLY A 287 -7.39 -9.20 -2.28
C GLY A 287 -6.38 -8.08 -2.04
N GLY A 288 -5.43 -8.30 -1.13
CA GLY A 288 -4.42 -7.30 -0.77
C GLY A 288 -3.52 -6.88 -1.94
N ALA A 289 -3.14 -5.60 -1.96
CA ALA A 289 -2.04 -5.12 -2.78
C ALA A 289 -0.77 -4.93 -1.93
N SER A 290 0.39 -5.10 -2.55
CA SER A 290 1.67 -4.90 -1.87
C SER A 290 2.13 -3.45 -2.02
N GLY A 291 1.85 -2.62 -1.01
CA GLY A 291 2.37 -1.24 -0.97
C GLY A 291 3.90 -1.16 -1.00
N ALA A 292 4.58 -2.17 -0.45
CA ALA A 292 6.04 -2.26 -0.50
C ALA A 292 6.57 -2.57 -1.91
N LEU A 293 5.84 -3.38 -2.69
CA LEU A 293 6.14 -3.61 -4.11
C LEU A 293 5.90 -2.34 -4.92
N ALA A 294 4.77 -1.66 -4.72
CA ALA A 294 4.48 -0.39 -5.37
C ALA A 294 5.57 0.64 -5.10
N GLN A 295 6.03 0.76 -3.85
CA GLN A 295 7.14 1.63 -3.49
C GLN A 295 8.45 1.21 -4.14
N ALA A 296 8.80 -0.08 -4.16
CA ALA A 296 10.01 -0.56 -4.85
C ALA A 296 10.01 -0.22 -6.35
N LEU A 297 8.87 -0.35 -7.04
CA LEU A 297 8.72 0.00 -8.45
C LEU A 297 9.04 1.49 -8.71
N THR A 298 8.70 2.39 -7.78
CA THR A 298 8.96 3.83 -7.94
C THR A 298 10.45 4.22 -8.00
N PHE A 299 11.35 3.32 -7.60
CA PHE A 299 12.80 3.55 -7.64
C PHE A 299 13.49 2.97 -8.88
N GLY A 300 12.74 2.39 -9.83
CA GLY A 300 13.32 1.82 -11.04
C GLY A 300 14.34 0.73 -10.76
N LYS A 301 14.05 -0.16 -9.80
CA LYS A 301 14.94 -1.28 -9.41
C LYS A 301 14.47 -2.61 -10.01
N PRO A 302 15.38 -3.56 -10.27
CA PRO A 302 14.99 -4.93 -10.59
C PRO A 302 14.25 -5.58 -9.42
N ILE A 303 13.19 -6.31 -9.75
CA ILE A 303 12.30 -6.96 -8.77
C ILE A 303 12.09 -8.43 -9.14
N ILE A 304 12.13 -9.29 -8.14
CA ILE A 304 11.68 -10.69 -8.22
C ILE A 304 10.42 -10.83 -7.36
N VAL A 305 9.34 -11.32 -7.95
CA VAL A 305 8.06 -11.54 -7.25
C VAL A 305 7.59 -12.99 -7.43
N SER A 306 6.83 -13.51 -6.46
CA SER A 306 6.07 -14.76 -6.66
C SER A 306 4.87 -14.53 -7.58
N GLU A 307 4.38 -15.59 -8.23
CA GLU A 307 3.27 -15.53 -9.21
C GLU A 307 1.97 -14.93 -8.65
N VAL A 308 1.78 -15.00 -7.32
CA VAL A 308 0.66 -14.36 -6.62
C VAL A 308 0.67 -12.84 -6.72
N LEU A 309 1.80 -12.22 -7.07
CA LEU A 309 1.93 -10.78 -7.32
C LEU A 309 2.09 -10.44 -8.81
N ALA A 310 1.94 -11.41 -9.71
CA ALA A 310 2.19 -11.21 -11.14
C ALA A 310 1.28 -10.13 -11.76
N ASP A 311 0.06 -9.95 -11.24
CA ASP A 311 -0.89 -8.93 -11.70
C ASP A 311 -0.55 -7.51 -11.25
N GLN A 312 0.44 -7.34 -10.37
CA GLN A 312 0.88 -6.07 -9.79
C GLN A 312 2.18 -5.54 -10.40
N VAL A 313 2.80 -6.29 -11.31
CA VAL A 313 4.01 -5.88 -12.03
C VAL A 313 3.75 -5.86 -13.54
N PRO A 314 4.45 -5.01 -14.31
CA PRO A 314 4.39 -5.06 -15.76
C PRO A 314 5.13 -6.28 -16.29
N ASP A 315 4.78 -6.74 -17.50
CA ASP A 315 5.57 -7.70 -18.25
C ASP A 315 6.86 -7.01 -18.72
N SER A 316 7.94 -7.23 -17.97
CA SER A 316 9.23 -6.59 -18.19
C SER A 316 10.36 -7.51 -17.72
N PRO A 317 11.53 -7.52 -18.40
CA PRO A 317 12.71 -8.22 -17.91
C PRO A 317 13.13 -7.81 -16.48
N ALA A 318 12.85 -6.56 -16.09
CA ALA A 318 13.14 -6.04 -14.75
C ALA A 318 12.19 -6.55 -13.66
N CYS A 319 11.08 -7.20 -14.03
CA CYS A 319 10.09 -7.75 -13.11
C CYS A 319 9.97 -9.25 -13.34
N ARG A 320 10.82 -10.03 -12.66
CA ARG A 320 10.83 -11.48 -12.81
C ARG A 320 9.80 -12.13 -11.90
N VAL A 321 8.92 -12.94 -12.50
CA VAL A 321 7.92 -13.72 -11.78
C VAL A 321 8.42 -15.16 -11.57
N VAL A 322 8.32 -15.68 -10.35
CA VAL A 322 8.69 -17.07 -10.00
C VAL A 322 7.50 -17.87 -9.47
N PRO A 323 7.46 -19.20 -9.66
CA PRO A 323 6.45 -20.05 -9.04
C PRO A 323 6.44 -19.89 -7.51
N THR A 324 5.26 -19.86 -6.93
CA THR A 324 5.09 -19.71 -5.48
C THR A 324 5.56 -20.96 -4.74
N GLY A 325 6.13 -20.79 -3.55
CA GLY A 325 6.57 -21.92 -2.71
C GLY A 325 7.84 -22.66 -3.18
N SER A 326 8.45 -22.26 -4.30
CA SER A 326 9.64 -22.93 -4.85
C SER A 326 10.93 -22.19 -4.49
N ALA A 327 11.62 -22.67 -3.44
CA ALA A 327 12.92 -22.12 -3.05
C ALA A 327 13.98 -22.28 -4.16
N ALA A 328 13.93 -23.38 -4.92
CA ALA A 328 14.84 -23.63 -6.01
C ALA A 328 14.64 -22.65 -7.18
N ALA A 329 13.39 -22.38 -7.57
CA ALA A 329 13.11 -21.41 -8.64
C ALA A 329 13.44 -19.98 -8.19
N LEU A 330 13.15 -19.64 -6.93
CA LEU A 330 13.52 -18.35 -6.35
C LEU A 330 15.04 -18.17 -6.33
N ARG A 331 15.79 -19.20 -5.92
CA ARG A 331 17.25 -19.18 -5.95
C ARG A 331 17.79 -18.95 -7.36
N GLN A 332 17.30 -19.74 -8.34
CA GLN A 332 17.73 -19.59 -9.73
C GLN A 332 17.48 -18.16 -10.23
N ALA A 333 16.30 -17.61 -9.92
CA ALA A 333 15.95 -16.24 -10.30
C ALA A 333 16.88 -15.19 -9.66
N ILE A 334 17.30 -15.40 -8.41
CA ILE A 334 18.28 -14.56 -7.69
C ILE A 334 19.66 -14.66 -8.35
N ASP A 335 20.16 -15.89 -8.54
CA ASP A 335 21.47 -16.16 -9.14
C ASP A 335 21.57 -15.51 -10.54
N ASP A 336 20.54 -15.71 -11.38
CA ASP A 336 20.45 -15.13 -12.72
C ASP A 336 20.35 -13.59 -12.67
N ALA A 337 19.64 -13.03 -11.69
CA ALA A 337 19.49 -11.57 -11.60
C ALA A 337 20.79 -10.89 -11.15
N LEU A 338 21.53 -11.50 -10.23
CA LEU A 338 22.84 -11.01 -9.81
C LEU A 338 23.88 -11.16 -10.92
N GLY A 339 23.76 -12.19 -11.77
CA GLY A 339 24.62 -12.38 -12.95
C GLY A 339 24.39 -11.37 -14.08
N ASP A 340 23.24 -10.69 -14.12
CA ASP A 340 22.84 -9.79 -15.21
C ASP A 340 22.35 -8.41 -14.73
N LEU A 341 22.94 -7.90 -13.64
CA LEU A 341 22.53 -6.62 -13.04
C LEU A 341 22.50 -5.46 -14.04
N PRO A 342 23.52 -5.24 -14.92
CA PRO A 342 23.49 -4.11 -15.83
C PRO A 342 22.28 -4.10 -16.76
N ALA A 343 21.93 -5.24 -17.37
CA ALA A 343 20.79 -5.33 -18.27
C ALA A 343 19.45 -5.18 -17.53
N LEU A 344 19.33 -5.77 -16.33
CA LEU A 344 18.13 -5.65 -15.51
C LEU A 344 17.87 -4.22 -15.03
N HIS A 345 18.91 -3.49 -14.61
CA HIS A 345 18.78 -2.08 -14.22
C HIS A 345 18.46 -1.19 -15.41
N GLN A 346 19.01 -1.47 -16.60
CA GLN A 346 18.60 -0.79 -17.83
C GLN A 346 17.10 -1.00 -18.11
N ALA A 347 16.64 -2.25 -18.09
CA ALA A 347 15.22 -2.57 -18.26
C ALA A 347 14.33 -1.96 -17.17
N ALA A 348 14.85 -1.84 -15.94
CA ALA A 348 14.13 -1.22 -14.83
C ALA A 348 13.94 0.29 -15.06
N GLY A 349 14.91 0.97 -15.68
CA GLY A 349 14.79 2.37 -16.08
C GLY A 349 13.66 2.63 -17.11
N GLU A 350 13.35 1.64 -17.95
CA GLU A 350 12.26 1.73 -18.94
C GLU A 350 10.86 1.66 -18.28
N LEU A 351 10.77 1.25 -17.00
CA LEU A 351 9.52 1.19 -16.26
C LEU A 351 8.94 2.56 -15.87
N ARG A 352 9.69 3.66 -16.06
CA ARG A 352 9.28 5.00 -15.60
C ARG A 352 7.87 5.36 -16.02
N LYS A 353 7.55 5.17 -17.30
CA LYS A 353 6.22 5.48 -17.85
C LYS A 353 5.13 4.65 -17.17
N TYR A 354 5.35 3.34 -17.01
CA TYR A 354 4.39 2.47 -16.33
C TYR A 354 4.14 2.94 -14.88
N VAL A 355 5.21 3.27 -14.15
CA VAL A 355 5.12 3.75 -12.77
C VAL A 355 4.40 5.09 -12.69
N GLU A 356 4.71 6.04 -13.56
CA GLU A 356 4.04 7.35 -13.62
C GLU A 356 2.53 7.21 -13.86
N GLU A 357 2.12 6.24 -14.69
CA GLU A 357 0.73 5.95 -15.04
C GLU A 357 -0.05 5.18 -13.94
N HIS A 358 0.62 4.33 -13.16
CA HIS A 358 -0.05 3.36 -12.28
C HIS A 358 0.20 3.57 -10.78
N HIS A 359 1.35 4.12 -10.39
CA HIS A 359 1.80 4.15 -9.01
C HIS A 359 2.04 5.56 -8.45
N THR A 360 1.60 6.59 -9.19
CA THR A 360 1.63 7.97 -8.69
C THR A 360 0.36 8.35 -7.93
N TYR A 361 0.50 9.18 -6.90
CA TYR A 361 -0.66 9.75 -6.20
C TYR A 361 -1.54 10.56 -7.15
N GLU A 362 -0.93 11.31 -8.09
CA GLU A 362 -1.65 12.07 -9.10
C GLU A 362 -2.45 11.16 -10.04
N GLY A 363 -1.81 10.15 -10.63
CA GLY A 363 -2.50 9.22 -11.54
C GLY A 363 -3.60 8.41 -10.85
N HIS A 364 -3.43 8.11 -9.56
CA HIS A 364 -4.45 7.46 -8.75
C HIS A 364 -5.69 8.35 -8.57
N LEU A 365 -5.49 9.63 -8.23
CA LEU A 365 -6.59 10.59 -8.07
C LEU A 365 -7.28 10.89 -9.39
N GLU A 366 -6.55 11.10 -10.48
CA GLU A 366 -7.13 11.31 -11.82
C GLU A 366 -8.10 10.18 -12.18
N ARG A 367 -7.67 8.92 -12.00
CA ARG A 367 -8.50 7.73 -12.29
C ARG A 367 -9.77 7.68 -11.44
N ILE A 368 -9.70 8.10 -10.18
CA ILE A 368 -10.87 8.17 -9.28
C ILE A 368 -11.81 9.31 -9.69
N LEU A 369 -11.25 10.49 -9.97
CA LEU A 369 -12.03 11.68 -10.27
C LEU A 369 -12.70 11.57 -11.64
N ASP A 370 -12.04 10.99 -12.64
CA ASP A 370 -12.65 10.69 -13.95
C ASP A 370 -13.89 9.79 -13.82
N ARG A 371 -13.89 8.88 -12.85
CA ARG A 371 -15.03 8.00 -12.54
C ARG A 371 -16.12 8.68 -11.74
N CYS A 372 -15.82 9.81 -11.13
CA CYS A 372 -16.81 10.68 -10.52
C CYS A 372 -17.52 11.55 -11.60
N GLY A 373 -16.89 11.81 -12.75
CA GLY A 373 -17.42 12.70 -13.79
C GLY A 373 -16.94 14.13 -13.59
#